data_AF-A0A2N2HU68-F1
#
_entry.id   AF-A0A2N2HU68-F1
#
_cell.length_a   1.000
_cell.length_b   1.000
_cell.length_c   1.000
_cell.angle_alpha   90.00
_cell.angle_beta   90.00
_cell.angle_gamma   90.00
#
_symmetry.space_group_name_H-M   'P 1'
#
loop_
_entity.id
_entity.type
_entity.pdbx_description
1 polymer ?
#
loop_
_entity_poly.entity_id
_entity_poly.type
_entity_poly.pdbx_seq_one_letter_code
_entity_poly.pdbx_strand_id
1 'polypeptide(L)'
;MGYGSYSYEAHQQITTARSALPAQQVFSQRSCHPLMDPKGVKLRESCDSPDHPNTISIAFALDVSGSMGTIPEQIARKELPGFMKTLLDCGVTDPQVLFMAVQDAAGREAALQVGQFETTAELMDQWLTWCWIMGGGASPYESYDLALFFAAHHTRMDGFDKRGKKGYLFLTGDEPCYPELKASWVARVIGDKPAADMPFEHVVAEAKRMYHPFFLVPDPGRFDQCGAFWRQYL
;
A
#
# COMPACT_ATOMS: atom_id res chain seq x y z
N MET A 1 13.79 -9.95 7.22
CA MET A 1 12.52 -9.24 7.49
C MET A 1 12.37 -9.12 8.98
N GLY A 2 12.03 -7.94 9.49
CA GLY A 2 11.78 -7.74 10.91
C GLY A 2 13.00 -7.52 11.81
N TYR A 3 14.17 -7.14 11.28
CA TYR A 3 15.35 -6.82 12.11
C TYR A 3 15.64 -5.32 12.08
N GLY A 4 16.22 -4.80 13.17
CA GLY A 4 16.48 -3.38 13.32
C GLY A 4 15.28 -2.60 13.85
N SER A 5 15.55 -1.53 14.61
CA SER A 5 14.53 -0.74 15.29
C SER A 5 14.19 0.55 14.53
N TYR A 6 12.95 0.98 14.68
CA TYR A 6 12.52 2.29 14.19
C TYR A 6 13.12 3.41 15.04
N SER A 7 13.63 4.48 14.41
CA SER A 7 13.99 5.74 15.08
C SER A 7 13.23 6.89 14.43
N TYR A 8 12.48 7.62 15.26
CA TYR A 8 11.75 8.80 14.83
C TYR A 8 12.70 9.91 14.38
N GLU A 9 13.80 10.12 15.10
CA GLU A 9 14.81 11.12 14.78
C GLU A 9 15.50 10.80 13.45
N ALA A 10 15.84 9.54 13.19
CA ALA A 10 16.40 9.11 11.91
C ALA A 10 15.43 9.39 10.77
N HIS A 11 14.14 9.05 10.95
CA HIS A 11 13.13 9.33 9.94
C HIS A 11 12.95 10.83 9.68
N GLN A 12 12.94 11.66 10.73
CA GLN A 12 12.89 13.12 10.58
C GLN A 12 14.11 13.67 9.85
N GLN A 13 15.30 13.12 10.06
CA GLN A 13 16.50 13.52 9.33
C GLN A 13 16.37 13.21 7.84
N ILE A 14 15.86 12.02 7.49
CA ILE A 14 15.61 11.58 6.11
C ILE A 14 14.61 12.51 5.40
N THR A 15 13.49 12.84 6.06
CA THR A 15 12.47 13.72 5.48
C THR A 15 12.92 15.19 5.43
N THR A 16 13.67 15.66 6.42
CA THR A 16 14.25 17.02 6.42
C THR A 16 15.26 17.17 5.29
N ALA A 17 16.15 16.20 5.10
CA ALA A 17 17.18 16.23 4.06
C ALA A 17 16.58 16.30 2.64
N ARG A 18 15.44 15.63 2.39
CA ARG A 18 14.73 15.68 1.10
C ARG A 18 13.72 16.82 0.99
N SER A 19 13.43 17.54 2.08
CA SER A 19 12.34 18.54 2.10
C SER A 19 12.54 19.67 1.07
N ALA A 20 13.77 19.94 0.66
CA ALA A 20 14.10 20.94 -0.36
C ALA A 20 14.16 20.36 -1.80
N LEU A 21 14.06 19.04 -1.97
CA LEU A 21 14.17 18.41 -3.29
C LEU A 21 12.86 18.54 -4.07
N PRO A 22 12.93 18.72 -5.41
CA PRO A 22 11.78 18.58 -6.28
C PRO A 22 11.16 17.18 -6.20
N ALA A 23 9.84 17.06 -6.36
CA ALA A 23 9.12 15.78 -6.31
C ALA A 23 9.72 14.71 -7.23
N GLN A 24 10.17 15.12 -8.43
CA GLN A 24 10.79 14.22 -9.43
C GLN A 24 12.17 13.68 -9.00
N GLN A 25 12.81 14.29 -8.00
CA GLN A 25 14.05 13.77 -7.41
C GLN A 25 13.76 12.84 -6.22
N VAL A 26 12.63 13.04 -5.53
CA VAL A 26 12.16 12.13 -4.47
C VAL A 26 11.66 10.82 -5.09
N PHE A 27 10.82 10.91 -6.12
CA PHE A 27 10.34 9.77 -6.90
C PHE A 27 11.01 9.76 -8.26
N SER A 28 12.22 9.20 -8.29
CA SER A 28 13.09 9.22 -9.48
C SER A 28 12.79 8.10 -10.48
N GLN A 29 11.94 7.14 -10.11
CA GLN A 29 11.61 5.97 -10.94
C GLN A 29 10.93 6.39 -12.25
N ARG A 30 11.30 5.71 -13.34
CA ARG A 30 10.74 5.90 -14.69
C ARG A 30 9.98 4.68 -15.22
N SER A 31 10.01 3.61 -14.45
CA SER A 31 9.31 2.35 -14.64
C SER A 31 9.07 1.72 -13.26
N CYS A 32 8.24 0.68 -13.18
CA CYS A 32 8.12 -0.11 -11.96
C CYS A 32 9.53 -0.58 -11.53
N HIS A 33 9.86 -0.38 -10.26
CA HIS A 33 11.13 -0.88 -9.73
C HIS A 33 11.09 -2.42 -9.75
N PRO A 34 12.17 -3.12 -10.17
CA PRO A 34 12.14 -4.59 -10.28
C PRO A 34 11.79 -5.32 -8.98
N LEU A 35 12.21 -4.76 -7.83
CA LEU A 35 11.88 -5.33 -6.52
C LEU A 35 10.45 -5.02 -6.06
N MET A 36 9.75 -4.13 -6.76
CA MET A 36 8.34 -3.80 -6.51
C MET A 36 7.38 -4.43 -7.52
N ASP A 37 7.88 -5.12 -8.56
CA ASP A 37 7.03 -5.85 -9.49
C ASP A 37 6.33 -7.00 -8.74
N PRO A 38 4.98 -7.00 -8.65
CA PRO A 38 4.26 -8.07 -7.96
C PRO A 38 4.27 -9.39 -8.73
N LYS A 39 4.67 -9.38 -10.00
CA LYS A 39 4.57 -10.56 -10.87
C LYS A 39 5.45 -11.71 -10.38
N GLY A 40 4.80 -12.81 -10.00
CA GLY A 40 5.47 -14.01 -9.52
C GLY A 40 6.00 -13.91 -8.09
N VAL A 41 5.70 -12.82 -7.37
CA VAL A 41 5.97 -12.74 -5.93
C VAL A 41 5.11 -13.78 -5.22
N LYS A 42 5.75 -14.72 -4.52
CA LYS A 42 5.01 -15.72 -3.73
C LYS A 42 4.42 -15.10 -2.48
N LEU A 43 5.25 -14.44 -1.68
CA LEU A 43 4.86 -13.85 -0.40
C LEU A 43 5.68 -12.60 -0.09
N ARG A 44 5.02 -11.62 0.54
CA ARG A 44 5.61 -10.54 1.33
C ARG A 44 5.33 -10.84 2.80
N GLU A 45 6.37 -10.89 3.63
CA GLU A 45 6.30 -11.59 4.92
C GLU A 45 6.49 -10.64 6.10
N SER A 46 5.46 -10.40 6.91
CA SER A 46 5.64 -9.71 8.18
C SER A 46 5.93 -10.73 9.28
N CYS A 47 7.21 -10.83 9.69
CA CYS A 47 7.70 -11.90 10.57
C CYS A 47 8.14 -11.35 11.93
N ASP A 48 7.85 -12.10 12.99
CA ASP A 48 8.38 -11.84 14.32
C ASP A 48 9.89 -12.02 14.35
N SER A 49 10.55 -11.27 15.22
CA SER A 49 11.98 -11.38 15.50
C SER A 49 12.27 -11.16 16.98
N PRO A 50 13.51 -11.37 17.45
CA PRO A 50 13.90 -11.01 18.81
C PRO A 50 13.67 -9.52 19.13
N ASP A 51 13.84 -8.64 18.15
CA ASP A 51 13.64 -7.19 18.29
C ASP A 51 12.16 -6.80 18.17
N HIS A 52 11.36 -7.60 17.47
CA HIS A 52 9.94 -7.36 17.16
C HIS A 52 9.10 -8.63 17.44
N PRO A 53 8.87 -9.00 18.71
CA PRO A 53 8.23 -10.26 19.05
C PRO A 53 6.71 -10.29 18.80
N ASN A 54 6.03 -9.13 18.72
CA ASN A 54 4.58 -9.04 18.57
C ASN A 54 4.19 -8.20 17.35
N THR A 55 4.68 -8.59 16.17
CA THR A 55 4.50 -7.82 14.94
C THR A 55 3.05 -7.45 14.64
N ILE A 56 2.88 -6.20 14.20
CA ILE A 56 1.63 -5.65 13.67
C ILE A 56 1.89 -5.20 12.24
N SER A 57 1.28 -5.91 11.30
CA SER A 57 1.45 -5.67 9.87
C SER A 57 0.54 -4.53 9.40
N ILE A 58 1.13 -3.53 8.76
CA ILE A 58 0.45 -2.34 8.25
C ILE A 58 0.81 -2.17 6.79
N ALA A 59 -0.18 -2.14 5.91
CA ALA A 59 0.00 -1.94 4.48
C ALA A 59 -0.65 -0.62 4.05
N PHE A 60 0.05 0.15 3.22
CA PHE A 60 -0.45 1.36 2.58
C PHE A 60 -0.52 1.13 1.08
N ALA A 61 -1.72 1.16 0.51
CA ALA A 61 -1.94 1.16 -0.93
C ALA A 61 -2.21 2.59 -1.40
N LEU A 62 -1.18 3.21 -1.98
CA LEU A 62 -1.19 4.59 -2.42
C LEU A 62 -1.65 4.66 -3.88
N ASP A 63 -2.75 5.35 -4.12
CA ASP A 63 -3.14 5.76 -5.46
C ASP A 63 -2.09 6.74 -6.02
N VAL A 64 -1.52 6.38 -7.17
CA VAL A 64 -0.48 7.18 -7.85
C VAL A 64 -0.98 7.79 -9.17
N SER A 65 -2.30 7.97 -9.27
CA SER A 65 -2.97 8.60 -10.41
C SER A 65 -2.69 10.09 -10.50
N GLY A 66 -3.10 10.69 -11.62
CA GLY A 66 -2.97 12.12 -11.84
C GLY A 66 -3.69 12.98 -10.79
N SER A 67 -4.88 12.57 -10.32
CA SER A 67 -5.66 13.30 -9.31
C SER A 67 -5.05 13.19 -7.91
N MET A 68 -4.32 12.10 -7.64
CA MET A 68 -3.72 11.77 -6.35
C MET A 68 -2.21 12.06 -6.26
N GLY A 69 -1.56 12.48 -7.34
CA GLY A 69 -0.09 12.53 -7.44
C GLY A 69 0.66 13.38 -6.40
N THR A 70 0.00 14.32 -5.73
CA THR A 70 0.60 15.12 -4.63
C THR A 70 0.57 14.41 -3.28
N ILE A 71 -0.28 13.39 -3.09
CA ILE A 71 -0.49 12.72 -1.81
C ILE A 71 0.69 11.81 -1.44
N PRO A 72 1.20 10.92 -2.33
CA PRO A 72 2.42 10.15 -2.04
C PRO A 72 3.61 11.06 -1.70
N GLU A 73 3.71 12.21 -2.36
CA GLU A 73 4.73 13.22 -2.08
C GLU A 73 4.60 13.82 -0.69
N GLN A 74 3.38 14.20 -0.27
CA GLN A 74 3.14 14.70 1.08
C GLN A 74 3.50 13.65 2.14
N ILE A 75 3.12 12.39 1.92
CA ILE A 75 3.46 11.28 2.82
C ILE A 75 4.99 11.15 2.93
N ALA A 76 5.71 11.09 1.81
CA ALA A 76 7.16 10.92 1.79
C ALA A 76 7.93 12.11 2.38
N ARG A 77 7.39 13.33 2.29
CA ARG A 77 8.11 14.54 2.73
C ARG A 77 7.73 15.01 4.13
N LYS A 78 6.52 14.69 4.61
CA LYS A 78 5.95 15.32 5.81
C LYS A 78 5.29 14.34 6.76
N GLU A 79 4.41 13.49 6.24
CA GLU A 79 3.46 12.78 7.12
C GLU A 79 4.00 11.46 7.68
N LEU A 80 4.89 10.77 6.96
CA LEU A 80 5.30 9.42 7.35
C LEU A 80 5.98 9.34 8.74
N PRO A 81 6.91 10.24 9.13
CA PRO A 81 7.47 10.25 10.48
C PRO A 81 6.39 10.49 11.55
N GLY A 82 5.45 11.41 11.28
CA GLY A 82 4.35 11.73 12.19
C GLY A 82 3.37 10.58 12.37
N PHE A 83 3.07 9.86 11.29
CA PHE A 83 2.27 8.64 11.32
C PHE A 83 2.91 7.57 12.20
N MET A 84 4.19 7.26 11.95
CA MET A 84 4.92 6.27 12.74
C MET A 84 5.00 6.65 14.21
N LYS A 85 5.23 7.94 14.50
CA LYS A 85 5.18 8.45 15.88
C LYS A 85 3.81 8.22 16.51
N THR A 86 2.74 8.54 15.80
CA THR A 86 1.36 8.35 16.29
C THR A 86 1.08 6.89 16.60
N LEU A 87 1.52 5.95 15.75
CA LEU A 87 1.40 4.51 16.02
C LEU A 87 2.09 4.10 17.33
N LEU A 88 3.33 4.55 17.52
CA LEU A 88 4.12 4.24 18.71
C LEU A 88 3.48 4.87 19.97
N ASP A 89 3.04 6.12 19.87
CA ASP A 89 2.35 6.84 20.96
C ASP A 89 1.02 6.17 21.34
N CYS A 90 0.34 5.53 20.39
CA CYS A 90 -0.86 4.71 20.62
C CYS A 90 -0.56 3.30 21.17
N GLY A 91 0.71 2.95 21.39
CA GLY A 91 1.11 1.65 21.95
C GLY A 91 1.24 0.52 20.93
N VAL A 92 1.34 0.81 19.63
CA VAL A 92 1.70 -0.17 18.61
C VAL A 92 3.22 -0.40 18.70
N THR A 93 3.64 -1.48 19.38
CA THR A 93 5.05 -1.67 19.76
C THR A 93 5.95 -2.16 18.63
N ASP A 94 5.44 -3.05 17.76
CA ASP A 94 6.23 -3.74 16.73
C ASP A 94 5.62 -3.55 15.33
N PRO A 95 5.43 -2.31 14.84
CA PRO A 95 4.83 -2.08 13.52
C PRO A 95 5.79 -2.50 12.39
N GLN A 96 5.26 -3.22 11.42
CA GLN A 96 5.94 -3.46 10.14
C GLN A 96 5.12 -2.87 9.01
N VAL A 97 5.74 -1.99 8.22
CA VAL A 97 5.04 -1.20 7.20
C VAL A 97 5.43 -1.67 5.80
N LEU A 98 4.43 -1.90 4.96
CA LEU A 98 4.57 -2.19 3.53
C LEU A 98 3.87 -1.10 2.71
N PHE A 99 4.52 -0.65 1.64
CA PHE A 99 3.91 0.27 0.66
C PHE A 99 3.54 -0.47 -0.63
N MET A 100 2.38 -0.14 -1.17
CA MET A 100 1.93 -0.47 -2.50
C MET A 100 1.61 0.82 -3.25
N ALA A 101 1.83 0.83 -4.57
CA ALA A 101 1.33 1.88 -5.45
C ALA A 101 0.30 1.28 -6.40
N VAL A 102 -0.86 1.92 -6.49
CA VAL A 102 -2.04 1.45 -7.23
C VAL A 102 -2.35 2.41 -8.36
N GLN A 103 -2.71 1.86 -9.51
CA GLN A 103 -3.18 2.57 -10.68
C GLN A 103 -4.09 1.68 -11.55
N ASP A 104 -4.77 2.30 -12.51
CA ASP A 104 -5.69 1.69 -13.43
C ASP A 104 -5.01 0.61 -14.28
N ALA A 105 -5.54 -0.61 -14.18
CA ALA A 105 -5.12 -1.74 -14.99
C ALA A 105 -5.63 -1.68 -16.43
N ALA A 106 -6.54 -0.78 -16.79
CA ALA A 106 -6.94 -0.59 -18.18
C ALA A 106 -5.77 -0.04 -19.02
N GLY A 107 -5.05 -0.95 -19.69
CA GLY A 107 -3.97 -0.59 -20.61
C GLY A 107 -2.60 -0.32 -19.97
N ARG A 108 -2.41 -0.60 -18.68
CA ARG A 108 -1.11 -0.40 -17.99
C ARG A 108 -0.56 -1.69 -17.40
N GLU A 109 0.75 -1.86 -17.51
CA GLU A 109 1.48 -3.03 -16.98
C GLU A 109 1.85 -2.86 -15.50
N ALA A 110 2.16 -1.65 -15.05
CA ALA A 110 2.53 -1.34 -13.66
C ALA A 110 1.34 -0.84 -12.82
N ALA A 111 0.16 -1.44 -13.00
CA ALA A 111 -1.07 -1.08 -12.30
C ALA A 111 -1.01 -1.36 -10.78
N LEU A 112 -0.10 -2.25 -10.37
CA LEU A 112 0.22 -2.49 -8.98
C LEU A 112 1.74 -2.59 -8.82
N GLN A 113 2.26 -1.95 -7.79
CA GLN A 113 3.65 -2.06 -7.34
C GLN A 113 3.60 -2.42 -5.86
N VAL A 114 4.39 -3.39 -5.40
CA VAL A 114 4.34 -3.86 -4.02
C VAL A 114 5.74 -3.97 -3.45
N GLY A 115 6.01 -3.17 -2.42
CA GLY A 115 7.24 -3.22 -1.65
C GLY A 115 7.27 -4.40 -0.69
N GLN A 116 7.90 -4.19 0.46
CA GLN A 116 8.10 -5.22 1.46
C GLN A 116 7.80 -4.67 2.86
N PHE A 117 7.41 -5.54 3.80
CA PHE A 117 7.21 -5.17 5.20
C PHE A 117 8.54 -4.83 5.89
N GLU A 118 8.69 -3.60 6.36
CA GLU A 118 9.93 -3.14 6.97
C GLU A 118 9.71 -2.53 8.36
N THR A 119 10.79 -2.53 9.15
CA THR A 119 10.82 -2.03 10.54
C THR A 119 11.64 -0.76 10.73
N THR A 120 12.55 -0.43 9.80
CA THR A 120 13.44 0.74 9.94
C THR A 120 12.96 1.91 9.08
N ALA A 121 13.28 3.13 9.53
CA ALA A 121 12.90 4.36 8.82
C ALA A 121 13.49 4.40 7.40
N GLU A 122 14.74 3.97 7.23
CA GLU A 122 15.47 3.98 5.97
C GLU A 122 14.81 3.05 4.94
N LEU A 123 14.42 1.84 5.36
CA LEU A 123 13.82 0.86 4.46
C LEU A 123 12.39 1.24 4.12
N MET A 124 11.60 1.70 5.10
CA MET A 124 10.25 2.24 4.86
C MET A 124 10.28 3.36 3.83
N ASP A 125 11.18 4.33 4.03
CA ASP A 125 11.34 5.47 3.13
C ASP A 125 11.84 5.06 1.73
N GLN A 126 12.77 4.11 1.65
CA GLN A 126 13.26 3.56 0.39
C GLN A 126 12.12 2.94 -0.42
N TRP A 127 11.29 2.07 0.17
CA TRP A 127 10.16 1.47 -0.55
C TRP A 127 9.11 2.50 -0.97
N LEU A 128 8.86 3.50 -0.13
CA LEU A 128 7.97 4.59 -0.50
C LEU A 128 8.51 5.35 -1.72
N THR A 129 9.78 5.75 -1.72
CA THR A 129 10.39 6.52 -2.83
C THR A 129 10.63 5.70 -4.11
N TRP A 130 10.62 4.38 -4.02
CA TRP A 130 10.63 3.49 -5.18
C TRP A 130 9.27 3.34 -5.87
N CYS A 131 8.19 3.90 -5.31
CA CYS A 131 6.92 3.97 -6.02
C CYS A 131 7.09 4.79 -7.30
N TRP A 132 6.78 4.18 -8.45
CA TRP A 132 6.74 4.90 -9.71
C TRP A 132 5.43 5.65 -9.84
N ILE A 133 5.50 6.98 -9.74
CA ILE A 133 4.36 7.88 -9.96
C ILE A 133 4.24 8.13 -11.47
N MET A 134 3.39 7.35 -12.14
CA MET A 134 3.13 7.50 -13.57
C MET A 134 2.31 8.76 -13.88
N GLY A 135 1.39 9.11 -12.98
CA GLY A 135 0.37 10.12 -13.23
C GLY A 135 -0.60 9.72 -14.35
N GLY A 136 -1.61 10.56 -14.55
CA GLY A 136 -2.69 10.32 -15.50
C GLY A 136 -3.72 9.32 -14.99
N GLY A 137 -4.71 9.04 -15.83
CA GLY A 137 -5.93 8.29 -15.52
C GLY A 137 -6.97 8.71 -16.55
N ALA A 138 -7.57 7.75 -17.25
CA ALA A 138 -8.58 8.03 -18.28
C ALA A 138 -9.94 7.39 -17.96
N SER A 139 -9.94 6.48 -16.97
CA SER A 139 -11.10 5.81 -16.44
C SER A 139 -11.58 6.54 -15.20
N PRO A 140 -12.89 6.55 -14.89
CA PRO A 140 -13.42 7.02 -13.60
C PRO A 140 -13.30 5.95 -12.51
N TYR A 141 -12.33 5.05 -12.63
CA TYR A 141 -12.08 3.92 -11.75
C TYR A 141 -10.58 3.64 -11.68
N GLU A 142 -10.12 3.25 -10.50
CA GLU A 142 -8.77 2.77 -10.25
C GLU A 142 -8.78 1.31 -9.75
N SER A 143 -7.70 0.56 -9.99
CA SER A 143 -7.63 -0.87 -9.70
C SER A 143 -7.20 -1.19 -8.26
N TYR A 144 -7.94 -0.65 -7.28
CA TYR A 144 -7.74 -0.93 -5.85
C TYR A 144 -7.94 -2.41 -5.49
N ASP A 145 -8.75 -3.11 -6.28
CA ASP A 145 -8.98 -4.55 -6.22
C ASP A 145 -7.70 -5.37 -6.35
N LEU A 146 -6.73 -4.93 -7.17
CA LEU A 146 -5.42 -5.60 -7.27
C LEU A 146 -4.63 -5.54 -5.95
N ALA A 147 -4.67 -4.40 -5.24
CA ALA A 147 -4.00 -4.28 -3.94
C ALA A 147 -4.67 -5.15 -2.87
N LEU A 148 -6.01 -5.17 -2.84
CA LEU A 148 -6.79 -6.02 -1.94
C LEU A 148 -6.53 -7.51 -2.22
N PHE A 149 -6.53 -7.91 -3.49
CA PHE A 149 -6.21 -9.27 -3.91
C PHE A 149 -4.78 -9.64 -3.51
N PHE A 150 -3.79 -8.79 -3.81
CA PHE A 150 -2.41 -9.06 -3.44
C PHE A 150 -2.24 -9.20 -1.93
N ALA A 151 -2.87 -8.31 -1.15
CA ALA A 151 -2.87 -8.39 0.30
C ALA A 151 -3.43 -9.74 0.78
N ALA A 152 -4.56 -10.18 0.22
CA ALA A 152 -5.24 -11.42 0.62
C ALA A 152 -4.46 -12.71 0.28
N HIS A 153 -3.73 -12.72 -0.85
CA HIS A 153 -3.14 -13.95 -1.41
C HIS A 153 -1.61 -14.03 -1.32
N HIS A 154 -0.93 -12.88 -1.24
CA HIS A 154 0.53 -12.79 -1.33
C HIS A 154 1.17 -12.13 -0.11
N THR A 155 0.47 -12.08 1.02
CA THR A 155 1.09 -11.69 2.29
C THR A 155 1.03 -12.82 3.30
N ARG A 156 2.07 -12.95 4.12
CA ARG A 156 2.10 -13.83 5.28
C ARG A 156 2.46 -13.00 6.49
N MET A 157 1.65 -13.07 7.55
CA MET A 157 1.80 -12.20 8.70
C MET A 157 1.80 -13.05 9.97
N ASP A 158 2.91 -13.08 10.69
CA ASP A 158 3.03 -13.83 11.95
C ASP A 158 2.00 -13.35 12.99
N GLY A 159 1.66 -12.05 12.99
CA GLY A 159 0.56 -11.48 13.76
C GLY A 159 -0.77 -12.21 13.56
N PHE A 160 -1.07 -12.54 12.31
CA PHE A 160 -2.28 -13.24 11.94
C PHE A 160 -2.13 -14.74 12.18
N ASP A 161 -1.07 -15.36 11.65
CA ASP A 161 -0.88 -16.81 11.64
C ASP A 161 -0.71 -17.39 13.05
N LYS A 162 0.03 -16.68 13.93
CA LYS A 162 0.35 -17.18 15.28
C LYS A 162 -0.63 -16.69 16.34
N ARG A 163 -1.26 -15.52 16.14
CA ARG A 163 -2.04 -14.83 17.18
C ARG A 163 -3.46 -14.47 16.75
N GLY A 164 -3.86 -14.74 15.51
CA GLY A 164 -5.16 -14.36 14.97
C GLY A 164 -5.38 -12.85 14.88
N LYS A 165 -4.32 -12.04 14.98
CA LYS A 165 -4.41 -10.57 14.90
C LYS A 165 -4.30 -10.16 13.44
N LYS A 166 -5.39 -9.61 12.90
CA LYS A 166 -5.41 -9.08 11.54
C LYS A 166 -4.44 -7.90 11.40
N GLY A 167 -3.89 -7.76 10.20
CA GLY A 167 -3.15 -6.56 9.80
C GLY A 167 -4.08 -5.37 9.56
N TYR A 168 -3.51 -4.22 9.24
CA TYR A 168 -4.24 -3.02 8.84
C TYR A 168 -3.88 -2.68 7.40
N LEU A 169 -4.88 -2.45 6.55
CA LEU A 169 -4.68 -2.07 5.14
C LEU A 169 -5.33 -0.72 4.89
N PHE A 170 -4.54 0.29 4.60
CA PHE A 170 -5.01 1.63 4.28
C PHE A 170 -4.85 1.85 2.78
N LEU A 171 -5.98 1.92 2.09
CA LEU A 171 -6.03 2.39 0.71
C LEU A 171 -6.26 3.90 0.73
N THR A 172 -5.55 4.65 -0.10
CA THR A 172 -5.79 6.09 -0.25
C THR A 172 -6.20 6.35 -1.69
N GLY A 173 -7.24 7.14 -1.92
CA GLY A 173 -7.72 7.40 -3.28
C GLY A 173 -8.92 8.33 -3.30
N ASP A 174 -9.38 8.65 -4.51
CA ASP A 174 -10.53 9.52 -4.71
C ASP A 174 -11.57 9.00 -5.71
N GLU A 175 -11.37 7.79 -6.23
CA GLU A 175 -12.28 7.15 -7.17
C GLU A 175 -12.92 5.86 -6.60
N PRO A 176 -14.06 5.40 -7.17
CA PRO A 176 -14.54 4.05 -6.95
C PRO A 176 -13.59 2.99 -7.52
N CYS A 177 -13.70 1.76 -7.03
CA CYS A 177 -13.05 0.61 -7.66
C CYS A 177 -13.93 0.02 -8.78
N TYR A 178 -13.32 -0.70 -9.71
CA TYR A 178 -14.06 -1.52 -10.67
C TYR A 178 -15.01 -2.51 -9.96
N PRO A 179 -16.23 -2.75 -10.48
CA PRO A 179 -17.18 -3.70 -9.89
C PRO A 179 -16.69 -5.16 -9.87
N GLU A 180 -15.75 -5.51 -10.75
CA GLU A 180 -15.17 -6.84 -10.87
C GLU A 180 -13.68 -6.75 -11.14
N LEU A 181 -12.91 -7.56 -10.41
CA LEU A 181 -11.51 -7.82 -10.67
C LEU A 181 -11.37 -8.79 -11.83
N LYS A 182 -10.77 -8.34 -12.93
CA LYS A 182 -10.57 -9.16 -14.13
C LYS A 182 -9.46 -10.18 -13.91
N ALA A 183 -9.75 -11.46 -14.20
CA ALA A 183 -8.76 -12.53 -14.10
C ALA A 183 -7.54 -12.28 -15.01
N SER A 184 -7.77 -11.65 -16.17
CA SER A 184 -6.71 -11.25 -17.09
C SER A 184 -5.79 -10.18 -16.51
N TRP A 185 -6.30 -9.26 -15.68
CA TRP A 185 -5.48 -8.25 -14.99
C TRP A 185 -4.63 -8.89 -13.91
N VAL A 186 -5.20 -9.80 -13.11
CA VAL A 186 -4.45 -10.59 -12.11
C VAL A 186 -3.31 -11.37 -12.79
N ALA A 187 -3.60 -12.08 -13.88
CA ALA A 187 -2.58 -12.85 -14.60
C ALA A 187 -1.48 -11.99 -15.22
N ARG A 188 -1.83 -10.79 -15.71
CA ARG A 188 -0.85 -9.88 -16.31
C ARG A 188 0.05 -9.25 -15.24
N VAL A 189 -0.56 -8.72 -14.17
CA VAL A 189 0.09 -7.87 -13.16
C VAL A 189 0.72 -8.72 -12.04
N ILE A 190 -0.03 -9.65 -11.45
CA ILE A 190 0.41 -10.44 -10.29
C ILE A 190 0.99 -11.80 -10.74
N GLY A 191 0.53 -12.34 -11.87
CA GLY A 191 0.99 -13.63 -12.41
C GLY A 191 0.12 -14.82 -12.00
N ASP A 192 -0.85 -14.59 -11.11
CA ASP A 192 -1.84 -15.56 -10.68
C ASP A 192 -2.89 -15.82 -11.76
N LYS A 193 -3.50 -17.00 -11.76
CA LYS A 193 -4.47 -17.41 -12.80
C LYS A 193 -5.82 -17.79 -12.19
N PRO A 194 -6.61 -16.82 -11.71
CA PRO A 194 -7.99 -17.09 -11.31
C PRO A 194 -8.78 -17.72 -12.45
N ALA A 195 -9.70 -18.62 -12.11
CA ALA A 195 -10.52 -19.31 -13.10
C ALA A 195 -11.53 -18.39 -13.81
N ALA A 196 -11.94 -17.31 -13.16
CA ALA A 196 -12.90 -16.34 -13.66
C ALA A 196 -12.68 -14.96 -13.01
N ASP A 197 -13.31 -13.94 -13.58
CA ASP A 197 -13.41 -12.62 -12.98
C ASP A 197 -14.09 -12.71 -11.60
N MET A 198 -13.66 -11.86 -10.66
CA MET A 198 -14.13 -11.88 -9.28
C MET A 198 -14.94 -10.61 -8.98
N PRO A 199 -16.18 -10.71 -8.46
CA PRO A 199 -16.90 -9.56 -7.94
C PRO A 199 -16.09 -8.81 -6.87
N PHE A 200 -16.11 -7.48 -6.89
CA PHE A 200 -15.34 -6.66 -5.95
C PHE A 200 -15.65 -7.00 -4.49
N GLU A 201 -16.91 -7.29 -4.17
CA GLU A 201 -17.34 -7.74 -2.84
C GLU A 201 -16.59 -8.99 -2.35
N HIS A 202 -16.29 -9.93 -3.25
CA HIS A 202 -15.55 -11.13 -2.91
C HIS A 202 -14.08 -10.81 -2.64
N VAL A 203 -13.46 -9.94 -3.46
CA VAL A 203 -12.07 -9.48 -3.25
C VAL A 203 -11.94 -8.80 -1.87
N VAL A 204 -12.89 -7.94 -1.53
CA VAL A 204 -12.94 -7.26 -0.22
C VAL A 204 -13.15 -8.27 0.91
N ALA A 205 -14.06 -9.24 0.74
CA ALA A 205 -14.31 -10.27 1.74
C ALA A 205 -13.06 -11.11 2.03
N GLU A 206 -12.28 -11.47 0.99
CA GLU A 206 -11.01 -12.18 1.13
C GLU A 206 -9.98 -11.33 1.89
N ALA A 207 -9.77 -10.07 1.51
CA ALA A 207 -8.87 -9.17 2.22
C ALA A 207 -9.28 -8.99 3.70
N LYS A 208 -10.59 -8.85 3.98
CA LYS A 208 -11.15 -8.72 5.33
C LYS A 208 -10.92 -9.95 6.22
N ARG A 209 -10.53 -11.10 5.67
CA ARG A 209 -10.19 -12.28 6.50
C ARG A 209 -8.92 -12.05 7.31
N MET A 210 -7.94 -11.35 6.75
CA MET A 210 -6.61 -11.18 7.36
C MET A 210 -6.23 -9.71 7.61
N TYR A 211 -6.96 -8.75 7.04
CA TYR A 211 -6.78 -7.32 7.28
C TYR A 211 -8.05 -6.66 7.84
N HIS A 212 -7.85 -5.52 8.49
CA HIS A 212 -8.82 -4.44 8.64
C HIS A 212 -8.57 -3.41 7.52
N PRO A 213 -9.30 -3.48 6.39
CA PRO A 213 -9.17 -2.51 5.32
C PRO A 213 -9.90 -1.19 5.62
N PHE A 214 -9.28 -0.08 5.25
CA PHE A 214 -9.82 1.27 5.32
C PHE A 214 -9.54 1.99 4.01
N PHE A 215 -10.49 2.81 3.54
CA PHE A 215 -10.26 3.72 2.42
C PHE A 215 -10.22 5.15 2.92
N LEU A 216 -9.10 5.82 2.70
CA LEU A 216 -8.80 7.17 3.15
C LEU A 216 -8.99 8.13 1.96
N VAL A 217 -10.04 8.95 2.04
CA VAL A 217 -10.28 9.99 1.04
C VAL A 217 -9.63 11.30 1.52
N PRO A 218 -8.80 11.96 0.70
CA PRO A 218 -8.00 13.11 1.15
C PRO A 218 -8.80 14.31 1.66
N ASP A 219 -9.97 14.55 1.09
CA ASP A 219 -10.78 15.73 1.41
C ASP A 219 -12.29 15.47 1.25
N PRO A 220 -13.15 16.30 1.88
CA PRO A 220 -14.60 16.14 1.80
C PRO A 220 -15.17 16.23 0.38
N GLY A 221 -14.58 17.02 -0.52
CA GLY A 221 -15.09 17.20 -1.88
C GLY A 221 -14.86 15.96 -2.75
N ARG A 222 -13.73 15.27 -2.57
CA ARG A 222 -13.48 13.94 -3.13
C ARG A 222 -14.34 12.87 -2.46
N PHE A 223 -14.59 13.01 -1.16
CA PHE A 223 -15.45 12.08 -0.42
C PHE A 223 -16.88 12.04 -0.97
N ASP A 224 -17.43 13.18 -1.37
CA ASP A 224 -18.76 13.24 -1.98
C ASP A 224 -18.85 12.45 -3.31
N GLN A 225 -17.74 12.17 -3.98
CA GLN A 225 -17.69 11.47 -5.26
C GLN A 225 -17.66 9.94 -5.11
N CYS A 226 -16.82 9.42 -4.19
CA CYS A 226 -16.60 7.97 -4.05
C CYS A 226 -17.02 7.41 -2.67
N GLY A 227 -17.34 8.26 -1.69
CA GLY A 227 -17.57 7.85 -0.31
C GLY A 227 -18.78 6.92 -0.13
N ALA A 228 -19.83 7.11 -0.93
CA ALA A 228 -21.00 6.21 -0.92
C ALA A 228 -20.63 4.79 -1.38
N PHE A 229 -19.79 4.67 -2.41
CA PHE A 229 -19.27 3.40 -2.88
C PHE A 229 -18.46 2.71 -1.77
N TRP A 230 -17.47 3.39 -1.19
CA TRP A 230 -16.58 2.78 -0.21
C TRP A 230 -17.31 2.38 1.09
N ARG A 231 -18.30 3.15 1.55
CA ARG A 231 -19.14 2.78 2.71
C ARG A 231 -19.95 1.50 2.52
N GLN A 232 -20.23 1.11 1.27
CA GLN A 232 -20.91 -0.15 1.00
C GLN A 232 -20.00 -1.36 1.26
N TYR A 233 -18.69 -1.21 1.02
CA TYR A 233 -17.74 -2.32 1.03
C TYR A 233 -16.84 -2.36 2.26
N LEU A 234 -16.43 -1.21 2.80
CA LEU A 234 -15.43 -1.11 3.88
C LEU A 234 -16.03 -0.68 5.21
#